data_AF-A0A8T6V5H2-F1
#
_entry.id   AF-A0A8T6V5H2-F1
#
_cell.length_a   1.000
_cell.length_b   1.000
_cell.length_c   1.000
_cell.angle_alpha   90.00
_cell.angle_beta   90.00
_cell.angle_gamma   90.00
#
_symmetry.space_group_name_H-M   'P 1'
#
loop_
_entity.id
_entity.type
_entity.pdbx_description
1 polymer ?
#
loop_
_entity_poly.entity_id
_entity_poly.type
_entity_poly.pdbx_seq_one_letter_code
_entity_poly.pdbx_strand_id
1 'polypeptide(L)' 'SIILETGIRSEDDLTHKMVDIIRVNQRLKESKEAGTPPLIVQDLVDLLQYHTTTYFDNEVSGIP' A
#
# COMPACT_ATOMS: atom_id res chain seq x y z
N SER A 1 -14.35 10.73 4.26
CA SER A 1 -15.41 9.84 4.80
C SER A 1 -16.78 10.45 4.54
N ILE A 2 -17.64 9.71 3.84
CA ILE A 2 -19.02 10.12 3.55
C ILE A 2 -19.93 9.12 4.27
N ILE A 3 -21.01 9.61 4.87
CA ILE A 3 -22.06 8.75 5.43
C ILE A 3 -23.10 8.58 4.32
N LEU A 4 -23.25 7.36 3.82
CA LEU A 4 -24.31 7.04 2.85
C LEU A 4 -25.68 7.13 3.56
N GLU A 5 -26.76 7.37 2.82
CA GLU A 5 -28.13 7.42 3.39
C GLU A 5 -28.52 6.16 4.17
N THR A 6 -27.81 5.05 3.97
CA THR A 6 -27.94 3.79 4.71
C THR A 6 -27.28 3.79 6.09
N GLY A 7 -26.62 4.88 6.50
CA GLY A 7 -25.87 4.98 7.75
C GLY A 7 -24.49 4.30 7.72
N ILE A 8 -24.08 3.74 6.57
CA ILE A 8 -22.77 3.13 6.39
C ILE A 8 -21.76 4.24 6.13
N ARG A 9 -20.74 4.32 6.99
CA ARG A 9 -19.59 5.21 6.81
C ARG A 9 -18.71 4.60 5.72
N SER A 10 -18.72 5.17 4.53
CA SER A 10 -17.76 4.81 3.50
C SER A 10 -16.45 5.51 3.82
N GLU A 11 -15.43 4.73 4.18
CA GLU A 11 -14.07 5.22 4.26
C GLU A 11 -13.64 5.68 2.85
N ASP A 12 -12.89 6.77 2.81
CA ASP A 12 -12.40 7.34 1.56
C ASP A 12 -11.32 6.40 0.99
N ASP A 13 -11.40 6.01 -0.28
CA ASP A 13 -10.51 4.99 -0.89
C ASP A 13 -9.02 5.33 -0.71
N LEU A 14 -8.69 6.62 -0.71
CA LEU A 14 -7.32 7.10 -0.46
C LEU A 14 -6.88 6.83 0.97
N THR A 15 -7.79 6.91 1.95
CA THR A 15 -7.48 6.60 3.36
C THR A 15 -7.17 5.12 3.52
N HIS A 16 -7.95 4.23 2.89
CA HIS A 16 -7.65 2.79 2.89
C HIS A 16 -6.31 2.49 2.22
N LYS A 17 -6.05 3.10 1.06
CA LYS A 17 -4.78 2.90 0.34
C LYS A 17 -3.57 3.39 1.13
N MET A 18 -3.72 4.48 1.88
CA MET A 18 -2.68 4.98 2.77
C MET A 18 -2.39 4.02 3.93
N VAL A 19 -3.42 3.38 4.50
CA VAL A 19 -3.24 2.35 5.53
C VAL A 19 -2.45 1.16 4.97
N ASP A 20 -2.73 0.72 3.75
CA ASP A 20 -2.01 -0.39 3.13
C ASP A 20 -0.53 -0.04 2.84
N ILE A 21 -0.25 1.18 2.36
CA ILE A 21 1.14 1.67 2.21
C ILE A 21 1.90 1.58 3.54
N ILE A 22 1.28 2.04 4.64
CA ILE A 22 1.92 2.01 5.97
C ILE A 22 2.20 0.57 6.41
N ARG A 23 1.24 -0.35 6.23
CA ARG A 23 1.40 -1.77 6.58
C ARG A 23 2.53 -2.44 5.81
N VAL A 24 2.59 -2.24 4.49
CA VAL A 24 3.65 -2.83 3.65
C VAL A 24 5.01 -2.25 4.01
N ASN A 25 5.10 -0.93 4.25
CA ASN A 25 6.34 -0.30 4.68
C ASN A 25 6.86 -0.84 6.02
N GLN A 26 5.96 -1.06 6.99
CA GLN A 26 6.33 -1.65 8.28
C GLN A 26 6.84 -3.08 8.10
N ARG A 27 6.16 -3.90 7.30
CA ARG A 27 6.60 -5.27 6.99
C ARG A 27 7.96 -5.30 6.28
N LEU A 28 8.20 -4.38 5.34
CA LEU A 28 9.49 -4.24 4.67
C LEU A 28 10.61 -3.94 5.68
N LYS A 29 10.37 -3.01 6.60
CA LYS A 29 11.34 -2.67 7.65
C LYS A 29 11.67 -3.88 8.52
N GLU A 30 10.65 -4.57 9.04
CA GLU A 30 10.82 -5.76 9.86
C GLU A 30 11.56 -6.88 9.10
N SER A 31 11.23 -7.09 7.83
CA SER A 31 11.87 -8.12 7.00
C SER A 31 13.36 -7.84 6.78
N LYS A 32 13.74 -6.56 6.61
CA LYS A 32 15.14 -6.14 6.52
C LYS A 32 15.89 -6.35 7.83
N GLU A 33 15.27 -6.01 8.96
CA GLU A 33 15.86 -6.19 10.29
C GLU A 33 16.01 -7.68 10.67
N ALA A 34 15.07 -8.53 10.24
CA ALA A 34 15.09 -9.96 10.48
C ALA A 34 16.10 -10.75 9.60
N GLY A 35 16.81 -10.08 8.68
CA GLY A 35 17.76 -10.74 7.78
C GLY A 35 17.08 -11.65 6.74
N THR A 36 15.84 -11.30 6.34
CA THR A 36 15.08 -12.04 5.33
C THR A 36 15.86 -12.07 3.99
N PRO A 37 15.80 -13.18 3.22
CA PRO A 37 16.46 -13.28 1.93
C PRO A 37 16.22 -12.07 1.01
N PRO A 38 17.25 -11.59 0.27
CA PRO A 38 17.15 -10.39 -0.56
C PRO A 38 15.99 -10.41 -1.57
N LEU A 39 15.65 -11.59 -2.12
CA LEU A 39 14.55 -11.74 -3.06
C LEU A 39 13.20 -11.33 -2.45
N ILE A 40 12.91 -11.77 -1.22
CA ILE A 40 11.65 -11.46 -0.54
C ILE A 40 11.61 -9.97 -0.15
N VAL A 41 12.76 -9.40 0.23
CA VAL A 41 12.86 -7.95 0.49
C VAL A 41 12.57 -7.17 -0.79
N GLN A 42 13.07 -7.63 -1.94
CA GLN A 42 12.79 -7.01 -3.24
C GLN A 42 11.30 -7.08 -3.58
N ASP A 43 10.64 -8.23 -3.39
CA ASP A 43 9.20 -8.37 -3.62
C ASP A 43 8.39 -7.37 -2.77
N LEU A 44 8.81 -7.14 -1.51
CA LEU A 44 8.18 -6.15 -0.62
C LEU A 44 8.44 -4.70 -1.05
N VAL A 45 9.62 -4.41 -1.61
CA VAL A 45 9.95 -3.10 -2.18
C VAL A 45 9.06 -2.84 -3.40
N ASP A 46 8.94 -3.80 -4.31
CA ASP A 46 8.13 -3.68 -5.52
C ASP A 46 6.65 -3.49 -5.17
N LEU A 47 6.15 -4.22 -4.17
CA LEU A 47 4.80 -4.06 -3.65
C LEU A 47 4.57 -2.67 -3.03
N LEU A 48 5.52 -2.17 -2.23
CA LEU A 48 5.42 -0.82 -1.66
C LEU A 48 5.43 0.25 -2.74
N GLN A 49 6.25 0.08 -3.78
CA GLN A 49 6.31 0.98 -4.92
C GLN A 49 5.01 0.97 -5.71
N TYR A 50 4.40 -0.20 -5.94
CA TYR A 50 3.07 -0.31 -6.56
C TYR A 50 2.02 0.47 -5.77
N HIS A 51 1.91 0.25 -4.46
CA HIS A 51 0.92 0.93 -3.63
C HIS A 51 1.13 2.44 -3.58
N THR A 52 2.40 2.88 -3.50
CA THR A 52 2.74 4.31 -3.47
C THR A 52 2.44 4.97 -4.81
N THR A 53 2.81 4.33 -5.92
CA THR A 53 2.62 4.94 -7.25
C THR A 53 1.14 5.06 -7.57
N THR A 54 0.38 3.98 -7.39
CA THR A 54 -1.07 3.97 -7.63
C THR A 54 -1.87 4.76 -6.59
N TYR A 55 -1.26 5.21 -5.49
CA TYR A 55 -1.89 6.19 -4.60
C TYR A 55 -1.86 7.59 -5.21
N PHE A 56 -0.79 7.95 -5.91
CA PHE A 56 -0.64 9.25 -6.56
C PHE A 56 -1.25 9.29 -7.95
N ASP A 57 -1.03 8.25 -8.75
CA ASP A 57 -1.46 8.19 -10.13
C ASP A 57 -1.72 6.72 -10.51
N ASN A 58 -3.00 6.40 -10.78
CA ASN A 58 -3.44 5.07 -11.18
C ASN A 58 -3.29 4.83 -12.69
N GLU A 59 -2.89 5.84 -13.48
CA GLU A 59 -2.74 5.74 -14.95
C GLU A 59 -1.28 5.56 -15.38
N VAL A 60 -0.36 5.42 -14.42
CA VAL A 60 1.07 5.21 -14.69
C VAL A 60 1.26 3.93 -15.50
N SER A 61 1.75 4.11 -16.74
CA SER A 61 2.03 3.02 -17.65
C SER A 61 3.19 2.14 -17.16
N GLY A 62 3.04 0.82 -17.31
CA GLY A 62 4.07 -0.16 -16.91
C GLY A 62 3.96 -0.61 -15.45
N ILE A 63 2.94 -0.14 -14.73
CA ILE A 63 2.50 -0.70 -13.46
C ILE A 63 1.21 -1.48 -13.78
N PRO A 64 1.09 -2.76 -13.39
CA PRO A 64 -0.06 -3.59 -13.75
C PRO A 64 -1.39 -3.04 -13.21
#